data_AF-A0A7J2X915-F1
#
_entry.id   AF-A0A7J2X915-F1
#
_cell.length_a   1.000
_cell.length_b   1.000
_cell.length_c   1.000
_cell.angle_alpha   90.00
_cell.angle_beta   90.00
_cell.angle_gamma   90.00
#
_symmetry.space_group_name_H-M   'P 1'
#
loop_
_entity.id
_entity.type
_entity.pdbx_description
1 polymer ?
#
loop_
_entity_poly.entity_id
_entity_poly.type
_entity_poly.pdbx_seq_one_letter_code
_entity_poly.pdbx_strand_id
1 'polypeptide(L)' 'LEELCNNLGITVNEAVAVGDGIVDIGMIKKAGLGVAFKASPEVQKHADVVTNDLRDLLKYI' A
#
# COMPACT_ATOMS: atom_id res chain seq x y z
N LEU A 1 -5.94 -7.90 -4.84
CA LEU A 1 -6.49 -6.56 -4.54
C LEU A 1 -7.83 -6.35 -5.24
N GLU A 2 -7.87 -6.29 -6.58
CA GLU A 2 -9.12 -6.05 -7.34
C GLU A 2 -10.27 -6.99 -6.98
N GLU A 3 -10.03 -8.31 -6.96
CA GLU A 3 -11.06 -9.29 -6.61
C GLU A 3 -11.63 -9.04 -5.20
N LEU A 4 -10.76 -8.75 -4.24
CA LEU A 4 -11.19 -8.44 -2.86
C LEU A 4 -12.00 -7.15 -2.80
N CYS A 5 -11.55 -6.09 -3.48
CA CYS A 5 -12.28 -4.83 -3.58
C CYS A 5 -13.68 -5.04 -4.18
N ASN A 6 -13.76 -5.81 -5.28
CA ASN A 6 -15.04 -6.17 -5.92
C ASN A 6 -15.96 -6.94 -4.94
N ASN A 7 -15.42 -7.92 -4.21
CA ASN A 7 -16.19 -8.70 -3.24
C ASN A 7 -16.69 -7.86 -2.05
N LEU A 8 -15.94 -6.81 -1.68
CA LEU A 8 -16.30 -5.88 -0.60
C LEU A 8 -17.15 -4.69 -1.08
N GLY A 9 -17.39 -4.56 -2.39
CA GLY A 9 -18.14 -3.44 -2.96
C GLY A 9 -17.44 -2.08 -2.85
N ILE A 10 -16.11 -2.09 -2.74
CA ILE A 10 -15.27 -0.88 -2.70
C ILE A 10 -14.41 -0.79 -3.97
N THR A 11 -13.98 0.42 -4.31
CA THR A 11 -13.01 0.63 -5.39
C THR A 11 -11.58 0.38 -4.88
N VAL A 12 -10.67 0.10 -5.80
CA VAL A 12 -9.24 -0.03 -5.46
C VAL A 12 -8.66 1.27 -4.90
N ASN A 13 -9.20 2.42 -5.31
CA ASN A 13 -8.80 3.74 -4.80
C ASN A 13 -9.19 3.97 -3.33
N GLU A 14 -10.11 3.17 -2.79
CA GLU A 14 -10.50 3.18 -1.37
C GLU A 14 -9.66 2.20 -0.53
N ALA A 15 -8.73 1.48 -1.15
CA ALA A 15 -7.85 0.53 -0.47
C ALA A 15 -6.48 1.13 -0.15
N VAL A 16 -5.92 0.73 0.99
CA VAL A 16 -4.52 0.97 1.37
C VAL A 16 -3.76 -0.35 1.27
N ALA A 17 -2.63 -0.37 0.55
CA ALA A 17 -1.74 -1.52 0.48
C ALA A 17 -0.45 -1.23 1.24
N VAL A 18 -0.14 -2.03 2.26
CA VAL A 18 1.08 -1.92 3.07
C VAL A 18 1.94 -3.15 2.84
N GLY A 19 3.20 -2.95 2.43
CA GLY A 19 4.14 -4.04 2.19
C GLY A 19 5.60 -3.61 2.38
N ASP A 20 6.50 -4.58 2.40
CA ASP A 20 7.94 -4.40 2.63
C ASP A 20 8.81 -5.04 1.54
N GLY A 21 8.24 -5.95 0.75
CA GLY A 21 8.94 -6.78 -0.22
C GLY A 21 8.66 -6.41 -1.68
N ILE A 22 9.51 -6.95 -2.57
CA ILE A 22 9.38 -6.77 -4.03
C ILE A 22 8.05 -7.32 -4.55
N VAL A 23 7.55 -8.41 -3.95
CA VAL A 23 6.25 -9.02 -4.30
C VAL A 23 5.10 -8.04 -4.09
N ASP A 24 5.23 -7.12 -3.13
CA ASP A 24 4.17 -6.16 -2.79
C ASP A 24 4.09 -5.01 -3.78
N ILE A 25 5.13 -4.76 -4.61
CA ILE A 25 5.19 -3.61 -5.53
C ILE A 25 3.95 -3.54 -6.43
N GLY A 26 3.48 -4.69 -6.94
CA GLY A 26 2.29 -4.73 -7.78
C GLY A 26 1.02 -4.29 -7.05
N MET A 27 0.92 -4.58 -5.75
CA MET A 27 -0.23 -4.20 -4.92
C MET A 27 -0.11 -2.76 -4.41
N ILE A 28 1.09 -2.35 -3.99
CA ILE A 28 1.42 -0.99 -3.54
C ILE A 28 1.10 0.02 -4.64
N LYS A 29 1.54 -0.22 -5.88
CA LYS A 29 1.27 0.68 -7.01
C LYS A 29 -0.20 0.79 -7.39
N LYS A 30 -1.00 -0.21 -7.01
CA LYS A 30 -2.36 -0.37 -7.51
C LYS A 30 -3.38 0.22 -6.56
N ALA A 31 -3.13 0.17 -5.24
CA ALA A 31 -4.00 0.72 -4.21
C ALA A 31 -4.12 2.25 -4.32
N GLY A 32 -5.19 2.82 -3.74
CA GLY A 32 -5.35 4.27 -3.64
C GLY A 32 -4.29 4.94 -2.75
N LEU A 33 -3.74 4.19 -1.80
CA LEU A 33 -2.55 4.57 -1.04
C LEU A 33 -1.61 3.37 -0.91
N GLY A 34 -0.45 3.44 -1.55
CA GLY A 34 0.63 2.46 -1.45
C GLY A 34 1.63 2.84 -0.36
N VAL A 35 1.93 1.90 0.56
CA VAL A 35 2.83 2.11 1.68
C VAL A 35 3.96 1.09 1.67
N ALA A 36 5.20 1.60 1.67
CA ALA A 36 6.41 0.83 1.92
C ALA A 36 6.77 0.90 3.40
N PHE A 37 6.57 -0.18 4.15
CA PHE A 37 6.86 -0.28 5.57
C PHE A 37 8.20 -0.99 5.81
N LYS A 38 9.20 -0.29 6.36
CA LYS A 38 10.56 -0.85 6.59
C LYS A 38 11.16 -1.55 5.34
N ALA A 39 10.81 -1.06 4.16
CA ALA A 39 11.10 -1.72 2.90
C ALA A 39 12.49 -1.35 2.36
N SER A 40 13.02 -2.15 1.44
CA SER A 40 14.26 -1.81 0.71
C SER A 40 14.08 -0.57 -0.20
N PRO A 41 15.16 0.15 -0.57
CA PRO A 41 15.07 1.32 -1.44
C PRO A 41 14.38 1.06 -2.78
N GLU A 42 14.41 -0.17 -3.29
CA GLU A 42 13.73 -0.52 -4.54
C GLU A 42 12.20 -0.52 -4.36
N VAL A 43 11.70 -1.08 -3.27
CA VAL A 43 10.26 -1.09 -2.96
C VAL A 43 9.77 0.32 -2.65
N GLN A 44 10.58 1.12 -1.94
CA GLN A 44 10.25 2.50 -1.56
C GLN A 44 9.96 3.41 -2.78
N LYS A 45 10.63 3.21 -3.92
CA LYS A 45 10.40 3.98 -5.16
C LYS A 45 9.00 3.80 -5.76
N HIS A 46 8.23 2.85 -5.25
CA HIS A 46 6.93 2.48 -5.80
C HIS A 46 5.77 2.79 -4.86
N ALA A 47 6.04 3.32 -3.66
CA ALA A 47 5.05 3.67 -2.67
C ALA A 47 4.83 5.18 -2.60
N ASP A 48 3.62 5.58 -2.24
CA ASP A 48 3.26 6.97 -1.95
C ASP A 48 3.81 7.39 -0.57
N VAL A 49 3.83 6.45 0.38
CA VAL A 49 4.32 6.66 1.75
C VAL A 49 5.40 5.64 2.07
N VAL A 50 6.53 6.13 2.60
CA VAL A 50 7.57 5.29 3.19
C VAL A 50 7.60 5.56 4.69
N THR A 51 7.46 4.52 5.51
CA THR A 51 7.54 4.66 6.96
C THR A 51 8.21 3.46 7.63
N ASN A 52 8.76 3.69 8.82
CA ASN A 52 9.24 2.65 9.73
C ASN A 52 8.32 2.45 10.94
N ASP A 53 7.19 3.17 11.00
CA ASP A 53 6.20 3.14 12.07
C ASP A 53 4.77 3.13 11.50
N LEU A 54 4.04 2.02 11.71
CA LEU A 54 2.67 1.88 11.19
C LEU A 54 1.69 2.89 11.80
N ARG A 55 2.00 3.51 12.95
CA ARG A 55 1.17 4.57 13.53
C ARG A 55 1.10 5.80 12.64
N ASP A 56 2.07 6.00 11.74
CA ASP A 56 2.00 7.08 10.76
C ASP A 56 0.79 6.97 9.83
N LEU A 57 0.23 5.78 9.66
CA LEU A 57 -0.94 5.56 8.81
C LEU A 57 -2.22 6.18 9.38
N LEU A 58 -2.27 6.44 10.69
CA LEU A 58 -3.40 7.13 11.33
C LEU A 58 -3.62 8.56 10.81
N LYS A 59 -2.65 9.13 10.10
CA LYS A 59 -2.77 10.44 9.45
C LYS A 59 -3.58 10.41 8.15
N TYR A 60 -3.84 9.22 7.62
CA TYR A 60 -4.43 9.00 6.30
C TYR A 60 -5.82 8.33 6.34
N ILE A 61 -6.33 8.01 7.53
CA ILE A 61 -7.62 7.35 7.75
C ILE A 61 -8.52 8.16 8.67
#